data_AF-A0A5C8KUH2-F1
#
_entry.id   AF-A0A5C8KUH2-F1
#
_cell.length_a   1.000
_cell.length_b   1.000
_cell.length_c   1.000
_cell.angle_alpha   90.00
_cell.angle_beta   90.00
_cell.angle_gamma   90.00
#
_symmetry.space_group_name_H-M   'P 1'
#
loop_
_entity.id
_entity.type
_entity.pdbx_description
1 polymer ?
#
loop_
_entity_poly.entity_id
_entity_poly.type
_entity_poly.pdbx_seq_one_letter_code
_entity_poly.pdbx_strand_id
1 'polypeptide(L)'
;MEKLVIEGGRPLTGAIQIHGAKNAALPILAACMLASGTHTLHNVPNLLDIDTMLRILRALGCPCLRQQGTIPVSITTSTAHS
;
A
#
# COMPACT_ATOMS: atom_id res chain seq x y z
N MET A 1 5.29 15.74 20.13
CA MET A 1 5.86 14.38 19.97
C MET A 1 4.73 13.40 20.18
N GLU A 2 4.50 12.49 19.24
CA GLU A 2 3.57 11.37 19.44
C GLU A 2 4.22 10.34 20.38
N LYS A 3 3.41 9.75 21.27
CA LYS A 3 3.88 8.74 22.23
C LYS A 3 2.86 7.60 22.27
N LEU A 4 3.37 6.37 22.22
CA LEU A 4 2.61 5.19 22.59
C LEU A 4 2.86 4.92 24.08
N VAL A 5 1.81 4.98 24.91
CA VAL A 5 1.88 4.60 26.33
C VAL A 5 1.22 3.22 26.46
N ILE A 6 1.96 2.23 26.92
CA ILE A 6 1.48 0.86 27.10
C ILE A 6 1.46 0.55 28.60
N GLU A 7 0.30 0.18 29.11
CA GLU A 7 0.13 -0.40 30.45
C GLU A 7 -0.02 -1.92 30.31
N GLY A 8 0.99 -2.67 30.77
CA GLY A 8 1.01 -4.12 30.68
C GLY A 8 0.18 -4.83 31.75
N GLY A 9 0.41 -6.14 31.90
CA GLY A 9 -0.13 -6.93 33.02
C GLY A 9 -1.32 -7.83 32.69
N ARG A 10 -1.77 -7.90 31.42
CA ARG A 10 -2.82 -8.83 30.96
C ARG A 10 -2.39 -9.55 29.69
N PRO A 11 -2.59 -10.88 29.58
CA PRO A 11 -2.33 -11.61 28.34
C PRO A 11 -3.29 -11.14 27.24
N LEU A 12 -2.79 -11.03 26.01
CA LEU A 12 -3.62 -10.75 24.84
C LEU A 12 -4.38 -12.01 24.42
N THR A 13 -5.68 -11.88 24.15
CA THR A 13 -6.53 -12.96 23.62
C THR A 13 -7.37 -12.44 22.46
N GLY A 14 -7.53 -13.26 21.41
CA GLY A 14 -8.29 -12.91 20.22
C GLY A 14 -7.55 -13.23 18.92
N ALA A 15 -8.07 -12.70 17.82
CA ALA A 15 -7.48 -12.82 16.49
C ALA A 15 -7.40 -11.43 15.84
N ILE A 16 -6.38 -11.23 15.01
CA ILE A 16 -6.23 -10.02 14.20
C ILE A 16 -6.06 -10.42 12.74
N GLN A 17 -6.56 -9.59 11.83
CA GLN A 17 -6.30 -9.75 10.41
C GLN A 17 -4.94 -9.16 10.07
N ILE A 18 -4.08 -9.96 9.44
CA ILE A 18 -2.77 -9.49 8.97
C ILE A 18 -2.93 -8.74 7.65
N HIS A 19 -2.37 -7.54 7.59
CA HIS A 19 -2.35 -6.74 6.36
C HIS A 19 -1.32 -7.32 5.38
N GLY A 20 -1.46 -7.03 4.08
CA GLY A 20 -0.49 -7.50 3.10
C GLY A 20 0.94 -7.02 3.34
N ALA A 21 1.89 -7.74 2.75
CA ALA A 21 3.31 -7.55 3.01
C ALA A 21 3.86 -6.31 2.29
N LYS A 22 4.33 -5.33 3.07
CA LYS A 22 4.99 -4.12 2.57
C LYS A 22 6.11 -4.42 1.57
N ASN A 23 7.01 -5.34 1.94
CA ASN A 23 8.20 -5.67 1.16
C ASN A 23 7.86 -6.44 -0.13
N ALA A 24 6.66 -7.01 -0.23
CA ALA A 24 6.15 -7.54 -1.49
C ALA A 24 5.45 -6.44 -2.32
N ALA A 25 4.65 -5.58 -1.67
CA ALA A 25 3.90 -4.53 -2.36
C ALA A 25 4.80 -3.50 -3.06
N LEU A 26 5.90 -3.08 -2.43
CA LEU A 26 6.81 -2.07 -2.99
C LEU A 26 7.40 -2.46 -4.38
N PRO A 27 8.04 -3.64 -4.55
CA PRO A 27 8.54 -4.04 -5.86
C PRO A 27 7.44 -4.33 -6.87
N ILE A 28 6.27 -4.84 -6.45
CA ILE A 28 5.13 -5.05 -7.36
C ILE A 28 4.63 -3.70 -7.90
N LEU A 29 4.52 -2.69 -7.05
CA LEU A 29 4.16 -1.31 -7.45
C LEU A 29 5.15 -0.74 -8.47
N ALA A 30 6.45 -0.99 -8.30
CA ALA A 30 7.45 -0.60 -9.31
C ALA A 30 7.26 -1.37 -10.62
N ALA A 31 7.01 -2.69 -10.55
CA ALA A 31 6.82 -3.53 -11.73
C ALA A 31 5.60 -3.12 -12.57
N CYS A 32 4.56 -2.55 -11.96
CA CYS A 32 3.40 -2.02 -12.67
C CYS A 32 3.73 -0.91 -13.69
N MET A 33 4.85 -0.20 -13.52
CA MET A 33 5.30 0.76 -14.53
C MET A 33 5.82 0.09 -15.80
N LEU A 34 6.26 -1.17 -15.71
CA LEU A 34 6.89 -1.90 -16.82
C LEU A 34 5.88 -2.61 -17.72
N ALA A 35 4.68 -2.87 -17.21
CA ALA A 35 3.65 -3.64 -17.91
C ALA A 35 2.56 -2.72 -18.44
N SER A 36 2.27 -2.75 -19.74
CA SER A 36 1.19 -1.95 -20.34
C SER A 36 -0.18 -2.25 -19.73
N GLY A 37 -1.00 -1.20 -19.60
CA GLY A 37 -2.40 -1.31 -19.21
C GLY A 37 -2.68 -0.81 -17.79
N THR A 38 -3.80 -1.28 -17.24
CA THR A 38 -4.28 -0.91 -15.91
C THR A 38 -4.15 -2.11 -14.97
N HIS A 39 -3.42 -1.93 -13.88
CA HIS A 39 -3.17 -2.98 -12.88
C HIS A 39 -3.88 -2.61 -11.59
N THR A 40 -4.54 -3.58 -10.95
CA THR A 40 -5.13 -3.39 -9.63
C THR A 40 -4.51 -4.36 -8.65
N LEU A 41 -3.83 -3.82 -7.63
CA LEU A 41 -3.22 -4.58 -6.55
C LEU A 41 -4.17 -4.59 -5.36
N HIS A 42 -4.58 -5.78 -4.93
CA HIS A 42 -5.35 -5.97 -3.71
C HIS A 42 -4.43 -6.25 -2.52
N ASN A 43 -4.95 -6.01 -1.31
CA ASN A 43 -4.22 -6.28 -0.08
C ASN A 43 -2.91 -5.51 0.06
N VAL A 44 -2.89 -4.24 -0.38
CA VAL A 44 -1.75 -3.36 -0.12
C VAL A 44 -1.89 -2.76 1.28
N PRO A 45 -0.86 -2.80 2.14
CA PRO A 45 -0.97 -2.23 3.48
C PRO A 45 -1.08 -0.70 3.44
N ASN A 46 -1.74 -0.12 4.44
CA ASN A 46 -1.82 1.34 4.60
C ASN A 46 -0.64 1.84 5.45
N LEU A 47 0.49 2.11 4.78
CA LEU A 47 1.75 2.53 5.42
C LEU A 47 2.34 3.73 4.68
N LEU A 48 3.09 4.57 5.41
CA LEU A 48 3.78 5.73 4.86
C LEU A 48 4.72 5.37 3.69
N ASP A 49 5.39 4.21 3.75
CA ASP A 49 6.26 3.73 2.68
C ASP A 49 5.49 3.51 1.37
N ILE A 50 4.25 3.00 1.45
CA ILE A 50 3.38 2.81 0.29
C ILE A 50 2.97 4.18 -0.27
N ASP A 51 2.57 5.12 0.58
CA ASP A 51 2.17 6.45 0.13
C ASP A 51 3.34 7.22 -0.50
N THR A 52 4.54 7.04 0.02
CA THR A 52 5.78 7.57 -0.55
C THR A 52 6.04 6.97 -1.92
N MET A 53 5.92 5.65 -2.06
CA MET A 53 6.05 4.97 -3.35
C MET A 53 5.03 5.47 -4.37
N LEU A 54 3.75 5.64 -3.99
CA LEU A 54 2.72 6.18 -4.88
C LEU A 54 3.03 7.61 -5.36
N ARG A 55 3.62 8.44 -4.49
CA ARG A 55 4.07 9.80 -4.88
C ARG A 55 5.21 9.72 -5.90
N ILE A 56 6.17 8.82 -5.70
CA ILE A 56 7.28 8.59 -6.66
C ILE A 56 6.72 8.13 -8.01
N LEU A 57 5.85 7.12 -8.02
CA LEU A 57 5.22 6.61 -9.25
C LEU A 57 4.47 7.70 -10.02
N ARG A 58 3.68 8.52 -9.32
CA ARG A 58 2.98 9.66 -9.94
C ARG A 58 3.96 10.70 -10.51
N ALA A 59 5.04 11.00 -9.79
CA ALA A 59 6.07 11.92 -10.28
C ALA A 59 6.81 11.40 -11.52
N LEU A 60 6.92 10.07 -11.66
CA LEU A 60 7.45 9.40 -12.85
C LEU A 60 6.41 9.23 -13.97
N GLY A 61 5.23 9.83 -13.82
CA GLY A 61 4.18 9.82 -14.84
C GLY A 61 3.22 8.63 -14.77
N CYS A 62 3.37 7.70 -13.83
CA CYS A 62 2.45 6.57 -13.65
C CYS A 62 1.26 6.99 -12.76
N PRO A 63 0.04 7.19 -13.31
CA PRO A 63 -1.11 7.57 -12.51
C PRO A 63 -1.47 6.44 -11.57
N CYS A 64 -1.56 6.75 -10.27
CA CYS A 64 -1.88 5.78 -9.22
C CYS A 64 -3.04 6.28 -8.36
N LEU A 65 -4.10 5.48 -8.24
CA LEU A 65 -5.27 5.75 -7.40
C LEU A 65 -5.36 4.71 -6.28
N ARG A 66 -5.55 5.18 -5.05
CA ARG A 66 -5.88 4.33 -3.90
C ARG A 66 -7.39 4.40 -3.71
N GLN A 67 -8.08 3.26 -3.73
CA GLN A 67 -9.51 3.24 -3.39
C GLN A 67 -9.68 3.47 -1.88
N GLN A 68 -10.53 4.45 -1.52
CA GLN A 68 -10.91 4.72 -0.14
C GLN A 68 -12.01 3.74 0.30
N GLY A 69 -11.96 3.28 1.56
CA GLY A 69 -13.01 2.46 2.16
C GLY A 69 -12.92 0.95 1.92
N THR A 70 -11.95 0.47 1.13
CA THR A 70 -11.73 -0.98 0.95
C THR A 70 -10.65 -1.48 1.90
N ILE A 71 -11.02 -2.45 2.76
CA ILE A 71 -10.07 -3.28 3.50
C ILE A 71 -10.25 -4.70 2.96
N PRO A 72 -9.27 -5.26 2.24
CA PRO A 72 -7.91 -4.74 2.03
C PRO A 72 -7.84 -3.59 1.00
N VAL A 73 -6.80 -2.74 1.09
CA VAL A 73 -6.69 -1.60 0.17
C VAL A 73 -6.35 -2.06 -1.23
N SER A 74 -7.07 -1.50 -2.21
CA SER A 74 -6.80 -1.67 -3.63
C SER A 74 -6.09 -0.44 -4.19
N ILE A 75 -5.03 -0.68 -4.98
CA ILE A 75 -4.30 0.36 -5.71
C ILE A 75 -4.40 0.08 -7.19
N THR A 76 -4.89 1.05 -7.95
CA THR A 76 -4.96 0.98 -9.40
C THR A 76 -3.87 1.87 -10.01
N THR A 77 -3.03 1.29 -10.86
CA THR A 77 -1.97 2.00 -11.60
C THR A 77 -2.20 1.87 -13.09
N SER A 78 -1.87 2.89 -13.87
CA SER A 78 -1.89 2.81 -15.34
C SER A 78 -0.52 3.17 -15.90
N THR A 79 -0.10 2.51 -16.99
CA THR A 79 1.12 2.93 -17.70
C THR A 79 0.94 4.28 -18.36
N ALA A 80 1.94 5.14 -18.20
CA ALA A 80 2.05 6.36 -19.00
C ALA A 80 2.38 5.94 -20.45
N HIS A 81 1.36 5.83 -21.31
CA HIS A 81 1.61 5.88 -22.75
C HIS A 81 1.52 7.34 -23.19
N SER A 82 2.69 7.87 -23.56
CA SER A 82 2.84 8.88 -24.61
C SER A 82 2.85 8.18 -25.98
#